data_AF-A0A7S1FRD2-F1
#
_entry.id   AF-A0A7S1FRD2-F1
#
_cell.length_a   1.000
_cell.length_b   1.000
_cell.length_c   1.000
_cell.angle_alpha   90.00
_cell.angle_beta   90.00
_cell.angle_gamma   90.00
#
_symmetry.space_group_name_H-M   'P 1'
#
loop_
_entity.id
_entity.type
_entity.pdbx_description
1 polymer ?
#
loop_
_entity_poly.entity_id
_entity_poly.type
_entity_poly.pdbx_seq_one_letter_code
_entity_poly.pdbx_strand_id
1 'polypeptide(L)'
;DDNPLGESKHFRFRDPPAVLINGEGRWRIDPNNNNCAYGEAVLAVGLVDEYGYSNCPSGNSSVTFGGGNTASGDHLSVLGGYKNKASGFASSVSGGLANIASGM
;
A
#
# COMPACT_ATOMS: atom_id res chain seq x y z
N ASP A 1 24.17 -24.12 9.93
CA ASP A 1 24.94 -23.30 8.97
C ASP A 1 25.06 -21.89 9.51
N ASP A 2 26.30 -21.54 9.85
CA ASP A 2 26.74 -20.28 10.45
C ASP A 2 26.58 -19.11 9.46
N ASN A 3 26.10 -17.97 9.95
CA ASN A 3 26.06 -16.71 9.20
C ASN A 3 27.18 -15.78 9.71
N PRO A 4 28.34 -15.64 9.03
CA PRO A 4 29.47 -14.93 9.59
C PRO A 4 29.54 -13.43 9.23
N LEU A 5 28.64 -12.88 8.40
CA LEU A 5 28.74 -11.49 7.97
C LEU A 5 27.33 -10.89 7.89
N GLY A 6 27.11 -9.81 8.63
CA GLY A 6 25.82 -9.11 8.74
C GLY A 6 25.37 -8.43 7.44
N GLU A 7 25.13 -9.21 6.39
CA GLU A 7 24.56 -8.71 5.14
C GLU A 7 23.05 -8.54 5.29
N SER A 8 22.59 -7.28 5.15
CA SER A 8 21.18 -6.99 4.97
C SER A 8 20.68 -7.68 3.71
N LYS A 9 19.68 -8.58 3.83
CA LYS A 9 18.98 -9.16 2.67
C LYS A 9 18.29 -8.03 1.89
N HIS A 10 18.91 -7.60 0.79
CA HIS A 10 18.41 -6.53 -0.06
C HIS A 10 17.47 -7.11 -1.12
N PHE A 11 16.17 -6.90 -0.97
CA PHE A 11 15.17 -7.31 -1.97
C PHE A 11 15.07 -6.23 -3.05
N ARG A 12 15.55 -6.51 -4.26
CA ARG A 12 15.28 -5.67 -5.44
C ARG A 12 14.04 -6.18 -6.15
N PHE A 13 13.01 -5.36 -6.21
CA PHE A 13 11.81 -5.63 -6.99
C PHE A 13 11.94 -4.91 -8.34
N ARG A 14 11.51 -5.54 -9.45
CA ARG A 14 11.43 -4.92 -10.79
C ARG A 14 9.97 -4.54 -11.07
N ASP A 15 9.74 -3.30 -11.53
CA ASP A 15 8.46 -2.70 -12.01
C ASP A 15 7.28 -2.76 -11.02
N PRO A 16 6.42 -1.71 -10.95
CA PRO A 16 6.08 -1.01 -9.71
C PRO A 16 5.77 -1.96 -8.55
N PRO A 17 6.64 -2.00 -7.53
CA PRO A 17 6.56 -3.02 -6.50
C PRO A 17 5.41 -2.75 -5.52
N ALA A 18 4.29 -3.43 -5.69
CA ALA A 18 3.25 -3.52 -4.67
C ALA A 18 3.56 -4.70 -3.74
N VAL A 19 3.83 -4.40 -2.47
CA VAL A 19 4.12 -5.39 -1.44
C VAL A 19 2.88 -5.59 -0.58
N LEU A 20 2.09 -6.64 -0.84
CA LEU A 20 0.93 -7.01 -0.05
C LEU A 20 1.33 -8.03 1.03
N ILE A 21 1.13 -7.65 2.30
CA ILE A 21 1.31 -8.53 3.45
C ILE A 21 -0.07 -8.87 4.01
N ASN A 22 -0.49 -10.13 3.88
CA ASN A 22 -1.65 -10.63 4.61
C ASN A 22 -1.23 -11.13 6.02
N GLY A 23 -2.19 -11.27 6.93
CA GLY A 23 -1.96 -11.73 8.30
C GLY A 23 -1.38 -13.14 8.45
N GLU A 24 -1.13 -13.86 7.35
CA GLU A 24 -0.50 -15.19 7.34
C GLU A 24 1.02 -15.13 7.11
N GLY A 25 1.62 -13.93 7.06
CA GLY A 25 3.06 -13.77 6.84
C GLY A 25 3.53 -14.14 5.44
N ARG A 26 2.61 -14.22 4.47
CA ARG A 26 2.95 -14.49 3.07
C ARG A 26 3.02 -13.19 2.28
N TRP A 27 4.17 -12.95 1.66
CA TRP A 27 4.35 -11.92 0.64
C TRP A 27 3.67 -12.39 -0.64
N ARG A 28 2.63 -11.70 -1.08
CA ARG A 28 2.14 -11.85 -2.44
C ARG A 28 2.38 -10.54 -3.16
N ILE A 29 3.17 -10.60 -4.23
CA ILE A 29 2.93 -9.71 -5.37
C ILE A 29 1.62 -10.26 -5.93
N ASP A 30 0.52 -9.51 -5.85
CA ASP A 30 -0.74 -9.89 -6.47
C ASP A 30 -0.81 -9.25 -7.85
N PRO A 31 -0.20 -9.85 -8.89
CA PRO A 31 -0.31 -9.35 -10.25
C PRO A 31 -1.74 -9.44 -10.80
N ASN A 32 -2.66 -10.10 -10.09
CA ASN A 32 -3.98 -10.46 -10.57
C ASN A 32 -5.13 -9.74 -9.85
N ASN A 33 -4.85 -8.75 -8.98
CA ASN A 33 -5.84 -7.71 -8.74
C ASN A 33 -5.88 -6.79 -9.97
N ASN A 34 -6.58 -7.24 -11.00
CA ASN A 34 -6.88 -6.55 -12.24
C ASN A 34 -7.67 -5.23 -12.09
N ASN A 35 -7.89 -4.74 -10.86
CA ASN A 35 -8.67 -3.55 -10.57
C ASN A 35 -7.87 -2.42 -9.87
N CYS A 36 -6.57 -2.58 -9.58
CA CYS A 36 -5.72 -1.49 -9.07
C CYS A 36 -4.62 -1.11 -10.09
N ALA A 37 -4.51 0.18 -10.39
CA ALA A 37 -3.31 0.76 -11.00
C ALA A 37 -2.39 1.26 -9.88
N TYR A 38 -1.24 0.63 -9.68
CA TYR A 38 -0.28 1.04 -8.65
C TYR A 38 0.66 2.14 -9.17
N GLY A 39 1.01 3.08 -8.29
CA GLY A 39 2.04 4.09 -8.56
C GLY A 39 3.46 3.54 -8.41
N GLU A 40 4.46 4.37 -8.71
CA GLU A 40 5.87 4.03 -8.49
C GLU A 40 6.22 4.05 -7.00
N ALA A 41 7.01 3.09 -6.54
CA ALA A 41 7.52 3.01 -5.16
C ALA A 41 6.43 3.06 -4.07
N VAL A 42 5.41 2.19 -4.16
CA VAL A 42 4.28 2.15 -3.22
C VAL A 42 4.36 1.02 -2.19
N LEU A 43 3.70 1.17 -1.04
CA LEU A 43 3.49 0.10 -0.06
C LEU A 43 1.98 -0.04 0.25
N ALA A 44 1.43 -1.23 0.07
CA ALA A 44 0.01 -1.52 0.30
C ALA A 44 -0.14 -2.72 1.26
N VAL A 45 -0.45 -2.46 2.53
CA VAL A 45 -0.55 -3.52 3.54
C VAL A 45 -1.99 -3.62 4.05
N GLY A 46 -2.63 -4.76 3.83
CA GLY A 46 -4.04 -4.89 4.12
C GLY A 46 -4.57 -6.27 3.83
N LEU A 47 -5.70 -6.59 4.45
CA LEU A 47 -6.49 -7.75 4.07
C LEU A 47 -7.37 -7.36 2.88
N VAL A 48 -7.46 -8.27 1.91
CA VAL A 48 -8.55 -8.26 0.94
C VAL A 48 -9.80 -8.70 1.70
N ASP A 49 -10.83 -7.86 1.77
CA ASP A 49 -12.11 -8.29 2.37
C ASP A 49 -12.87 -9.24 1.42
N GLU A 50 -13.98 -9.82 1.90
CA GLU A 50 -14.80 -10.78 1.14
C GLU A 50 -15.38 -10.21 -0.17
N TYR A 51 -15.30 -8.89 -0.36
CA TYR A 51 -15.75 -8.18 -1.57
C TYR A 51 -14.60 -7.78 -2.50
N GLY A 52 -13.35 -8.14 -2.18
CA GLY A 52 -12.21 -7.80 -2.99
C GLY A 52 -11.65 -6.39 -2.73
N TYR A 53 -12.07 -5.69 -1.68
CA TYR A 53 -11.50 -4.38 -1.37
C TYR A 53 -10.10 -4.54 -0.79
N SER A 54 -9.10 -4.24 -1.61
CA SER A 54 -7.71 -4.06 -1.22
C SER A 54 -7.34 -2.58 -1.26
N ASN A 55 -6.16 -2.24 -0.76
CA ASN A 55 -5.66 -0.87 -0.90
C ASN A 55 -5.13 -0.67 -2.33
N CYS A 56 -5.58 0.39 -3.02
CA CYS A 56 -5.11 0.76 -4.35
C CYS A 56 -4.35 2.12 -4.33
N PRO A 57 -3.09 2.17 -3.86
CA PRO A 57 -2.24 3.34 -4.03
C PRO A 57 -1.78 3.51 -5.48
N SER A 58 -2.36 4.49 -6.19
CA SER A 58 -1.98 4.86 -7.55
C SER A 58 -1.03 6.07 -7.62
N GLY A 59 -0.90 6.82 -6.53
CA GLY A 59 0.05 7.93 -6.44
C GLY A 59 1.48 7.46 -6.17
N ASN A 60 2.47 8.19 -6.68
CA ASN A 60 3.88 7.83 -6.54
C ASN A 60 4.36 8.03 -5.09
N SER A 61 5.27 7.17 -4.64
CA SER A 61 5.85 7.23 -3.29
C SER A 61 4.79 7.29 -2.18
N SER A 62 3.77 6.44 -2.28
CA SER A 62 2.62 6.44 -1.38
C SER A 62 2.50 5.16 -0.56
N VAL A 63 1.93 5.27 0.64
CA VAL A 63 1.71 4.14 1.54
C VAL A 63 0.25 4.03 1.96
N THR A 64 -0.27 2.80 2.00
CA THR A 64 -1.64 2.52 2.42
C THR A 64 -1.68 1.29 3.31
N PHE A 65 -2.30 1.44 4.49
CA PHE A 65 -2.53 0.37 5.45
C PHE A 65 -4.04 0.21 5.68
N GLY A 66 -4.49 -0.98 6.11
CA GLY A 66 -5.90 -1.25 6.40
C GLY A 66 -6.65 -1.91 5.24
N GLY A 67 -7.94 -1.62 5.05
CA GLY A 67 -8.77 -2.26 4.01
C GLY A 67 -9.49 -1.25 3.11
N GLY A 68 -9.45 -1.48 1.80
CA GLY A 68 -10.20 -0.69 0.82
C GLY A 68 -9.84 0.80 0.76
N ASN A 69 -8.60 1.18 1.11
CA ASN A 69 -8.18 2.58 1.07
C ASN A 69 -7.71 2.99 -0.32
N THR A 70 -7.95 4.25 -0.70
CA THR A 70 -7.53 4.85 -1.97
C THR A 70 -6.49 5.93 -1.73
N ALA A 71 -5.38 5.85 -2.45
CA ALA A 71 -4.26 6.77 -2.36
C ALA A 71 -3.84 7.20 -3.77
N SER A 72 -4.41 8.30 -4.27
CA SER A 72 -4.24 8.71 -5.68
C SER A 72 -3.36 9.94 -5.92
N GLY A 73 -2.95 10.63 -4.86
CA GLY A 73 -1.99 11.75 -4.95
C GLY A 73 -0.55 11.30 -4.67
N ASP A 74 0.42 12.09 -5.11
CA ASP A 74 1.84 11.78 -4.89
C ASP A 74 2.27 12.11 -3.44
N HIS A 75 3.23 11.32 -2.92
CA HIS A 75 3.84 11.48 -1.59
C HIS A 75 2.87 11.38 -0.40
N LEU A 76 1.80 10.60 -0.52
CA LEU A 76 0.74 10.55 0.48
C LEU A 76 0.83 9.32 1.41
N SER A 77 0.13 9.40 2.55
CA SER A 77 0.00 8.28 3.48
C SER A 77 -1.45 8.04 3.96
N VAL A 78 -1.90 6.79 3.94
CA VAL A 78 -3.07 6.33 4.71
C VAL A 78 -2.60 5.28 5.71
N LEU A 79 -2.58 5.61 7.00
CA LEU A 79 -1.92 4.78 8.02
C LEU A 79 -2.78 3.63 8.58
N GLY A 80 -4.06 3.54 8.18
CA GLY A 80 -4.94 2.45 8.59
C GLY A 80 -6.41 2.74 8.32
N GLY A 81 -7.29 1.89 8.88
CA GLY A 81 -8.73 2.06 8.78
C GLY A 81 -9.36 1.47 7.52
N TYR A 82 -10.61 1.85 7.26
CA TYR A 82 -11.42 1.30 6.16
C TYR A 82 -11.96 2.41 5.26
N LYS A 83 -11.83 2.24 3.94
CA LYS A 83 -12.41 3.15 2.92
C LYS A 83 -11.98 4.61 3.01
N ASN A 84 -10.78 4.91 3.52
CA ASN A 84 -10.23 6.26 3.48
C ASN A 84 -9.74 6.63 2.07
N LYS A 85 -9.82 7.91 1.73
CA LYS A 85 -9.36 8.47 0.45
C LYS A 85 -8.38 9.62 0.68
N ALA A 86 -7.14 9.44 0.25
CA ALA A 86 -6.16 10.50 0.14
C ALA A 86 -5.89 10.76 -1.35
N SER A 87 -6.07 11.99 -1.81
CA SER A 87 -5.91 12.36 -3.23
C SER A 87 -5.15 13.68 -3.44
N GLY A 88 -4.82 14.40 -2.37
CA GLY A 88 -4.02 15.61 -2.43
C GLY A 88 -2.51 15.32 -2.44
N PHE A 89 -1.72 16.24 -3.01
CA PHE A 89 -0.26 16.17 -2.93
C PHE A 89 0.17 16.18 -1.45
N ALA A 90 1.05 15.24 -1.07
CA ALA A 90 1.52 15.09 0.31
C ALA A 90 0.41 14.95 1.38
N SER A 91 -0.80 14.55 0.99
CA SER A 91 -1.93 14.41 1.91
C SER A 91 -1.76 13.20 2.85
N SER A 92 -2.39 13.27 4.03
CA SER A 92 -2.33 12.20 5.01
C SER A 92 -3.69 11.93 5.64
N VAL A 93 -4.00 10.65 5.81
CA VAL A 93 -5.11 10.17 6.64
C VAL A 93 -4.54 9.22 7.69
N SER A 94 -4.67 9.59 8.96
CA SER A 94 -4.15 8.80 10.09
C SER A 94 -4.88 7.46 10.26
N GLY A 95 -6.14 7.38 9.86
CA GLY A 95 -6.97 6.18 9.95
C GLY A 95 -8.44 6.51 10.16
N GLY A 96 -9.25 5.52 10.54
CA GLY A 96 -10.70 5.65 10.73
C GLY A 96 -11.53 5.10 9.57
N LEU A 97 -12.76 5.58 9.41
CA LEU A 97 -13.71 5.10 8.41
C LEU A 97 -14.09 6.25 7.46
N ALA A 98 -13.87 6.05 6.16
CA ALA A 98 -14.36 6.95 5.10
C ALA A 98 -13.90 8.42 5.19
N ASN A 99 -12.69 8.68 5.68
CA ASN A 99 -12.13 10.04 5.68
C ASN A 99 -11.64 10.44 4.29
N ILE A 100 -11.65 11.75 4.00
CA ILE A 100 -11.19 12.33 2.73
C ILE A 100 -10.14 13.41 2.99
N ALA A 101 -8.96 13.25 2.41
CA ALA A 101 -7.91 14.26 2.37
C ALA A 101 -7.57 14.62 0.92
N SER A 102 -7.97 15.80 0.48
CA SER A 102 -7.89 16.24 -0.93
C SER A 102 -7.25 17.62 -1.11
N GLY A 103 -6.37 18.02 -0.18
CA GLY A 103 -5.68 19.33 -0.23
C GLY A 103 -4.82 19.51 -1.49
N MET A 104 -4.55 20.76 -1.87
CA MET A 104 -3.73 21.13 -3.03
C MET A 104 -2.23 21.08 -2.70
#